data_AF-A0A0G1D7K0-F1
#
_entry.id   AF-A0A0G1D7K0-F1
#
_cell.length_a   1.000
_cell.length_b   1.000
_cell.length_c   1.000
_cell.angle_alpha   90.00
_cell.angle_beta   90.00
_cell.angle_gamma   90.00
#
_symmetry.space_group_name_H-M   'P 1'
#
loop_
_entity.id
_entity.type
_entity.pdbx_description
1 polymer ?
#
loop_
_entity_poly.entity_id
_entity_poly.type
_entity_poly.pdbx_seq_one_letter_code
_entity_poly.pdbx_strand_id
1 'polypeptide(L)'
;MKERGYLFLVVWIWCLGVSAGLIICGLFLFPRASKVYETVTVDAGPIVITMDQDISQTNGGVIATSRVREIREWVIRVPKYAIRFKNDSAYVLLLNNGNPYDALVSIGVIGDEFAEVVSGVLFGDAIVTNIKK
;
A
#
# COMPACT_ATOMS: atom_id res chain seq x y z
N MET A 1 -31.19 44.08 42.32
CA MET A 1 -30.19 44.08 41.23
C MET A 1 -29.10 43.01 41.39
N LYS A 2 -28.73 42.58 42.61
CA LYS A 2 -27.63 41.61 42.86
C LYS A 2 -27.93 40.17 42.38
N GLU A 3 -29.19 39.74 42.43
CA GLU A 3 -29.58 38.37 42.04
C GLU A 3 -29.57 38.11 40.52
N ARG A 4 -29.85 39.13 39.69
CA ARG A 4 -29.84 38.98 38.22
C ARG A 4 -28.43 38.74 37.66
N GLY A 5 -27.40 39.28 38.30
CA GLY A 5 -26.01 39.06 37.89
C GLY A 5 -25.52 37.63 38.17
N TYR A 6 -25.99 37.02 39.27
CA TYR A 6 -25.62 35.66 39.65
C TYR A 6 -26.22 34.62 38.70
N LEU A 7 -27.50 34.81 38.33
CA LEU A 7 -28.20 33.96 37.36
C LEU A 7 -27.55 34.01 35.98
N PHE A 8 -27.07 35.18 35.54
CA PHE A 8 -26.39 35.33 34.26
C PHE A 8 -25.04 34.58 34.23
N LEU A 9 -24.29 34.63 35.33
CA LEU A 9 -22.97 34.01 35.45
C LEU A 9 -23.06 32.47 35.49
N VAL A 10 -24.07 31.93 36.16
CA VAL A 10 -24.35 30.49 36.21
C VAL A 10 -24.73 29.93 34.83
N VAL A 11 -25.55 30.66 34.07
CA VAL A 11 -25.96 30.25 32.71
C VAL A 11 -24.76 30.22 31.75
N TRP A 12 -23.85 31.19 31.84
CA TRP A 12 -22.63 31.22 31.02
C TRP A 12 -21.66 30.06 31.32
N ILE A 13 -21.50 29.70 32.60
CA ILE A 13 -20.68 28.54 32.99
C ILE A 13 -21.27 27.24 32.44
N TRP A 14 -22.59 27.08 32.49
CA TRP A 14 -23.28 25.91 31.92
C TRP A 14 -23.12 25.83 30.39
N CYS A 15 -23.29 26.94 29.66
CA CYS A 15 -23.08 26.98 28.21
C CYS A 15 -21.64 26.64 27.81
N LEU A 16 -20.65 27.07 28.59
CA LEU A 16 -19.24 26.71 28.35
C LEU A 16 -18.97 25.23 28.63
N GLY A 17 -19.54 24.66 29.70
CA GLY A 17 -19.40 23.24 30.01
C GLY A 17 -20.01 22.33 28.95
N VAL A 18 -21.22 22.67 28.47
CA VAL A 18 -21.91 21.89 27.42
C VAL A 18 -21.18 22.01 26.08
N SER A 19 -20.69 23.19 25.71
CA SER A 19 -19.93 23.36 24.47
C SER A 19 -18.58 22.65 24.50
N ALA A 20 -17.83 22.74 25.61
CA ALA A 20 -16.60 21.99 25.79
C ALA A 20 -16.83 20.46 25.77
N GLY A 21 -17.91 19.99 26.41
CA GLY A 21 -18.30 18.58 26.38
C GLY A 21 -18.63 18.08 24.97
N LEU A 22 -19.35 18.87 24.18
CA LEU A 22 -19.66 18.54 22.78
C LEU A 22 -18.41 18.54 21.88
N ILE A 23 -17.46 19.45 22.11
CA ILE A 23 -16.19 19.49 21.37
C ILE A 23 -15.33 18.27 21.69
N ILE A 24 -15.21 17.91 22.98
CA ILE A 24 -14.46 16.72 23.42
C ILE A 24 -15.15 15.44 22.90
N CYS A 25 -16.47 15.34 23.01
CA CYS A 25 -17.22 14.24 22.40
C CYS A 25 -16.98 14.15 20.89
N GLY A 26 -17.02 15.26 20.16
CA GLY A 26 -16.72 15.28 18.73
C GLY A 26 -15.27 14.89 18.40
N LEU A 27 -14.31 15.21 19.26
CA LEU A 27 -12.91 14.84 19.02
C LEU A 27 -12.61 13.37 19.31
N PHE A 28 -13.36 12.72 20.20
CA PHE A 28 -13.09 11.36 20.67
C PHE A 28 -14.11 10.29 20.25
N LEU A 29 -15.37 10.64 19.97
CA LEU A 29 -16.43 9.66 19.61
C LEU A 29 -16.59 9.42 18.12
N PHE A 30 -16.03 10.27 17.25
CA PHE A 30 -15.97 9.96 15.83
C PHE A 30 -14.71 9.13 15.58
N PRO A 31 -14.81 7.81 15.31
CA PRO A 31 -13.66 7.05 14.88
C PRO A 31 -13.12 7.73 13.62
N ARG A 32 -11.89 8.27 13.72
CA ARG A 32 -11.19 8.73 12.52
C ARG A 32 -11.05 7.52 11.61
N ALA A 33 -11.59 7.60 10.40
CA ALA A 33 -11.42 6.55 9.41
C ALA A 33 -9.92 6.34 9.20
N SER A 34 -9.38 5.23 9.70
CA SER A 34 -7.99 4.85 9.53
C SER A 34 -7.88 3.95 8.32
N LYS A 35 -7.13 4.37 7.30
CA LYS A 35 -6.79 3.49 6.18
C LYS A 35 -5.73 2.51 6.63
N VAL A 36 -5.96 1.22 6.40
CA VAL A 36 -4.96 0.17 6.66
C VAL A 36 -4.31 -0.20 5.34
N TYR A 37 -2.99 -0.05 5.29
CA TYR A 37 -2.18 -0.38 4.12
C TYR A 37 -1.60 -1.78 4.29
N GLU A 38 -1.85 -2.66 3.32
CA GLU A 38 -1.07 -3.88 3.20
C GLU A 38 0.19 -3.53 2.42
N THR A 39 1.34 -3.92 2.97
CA THR A 39 2.64 -3.61 2.37
C THR A 39 3.46 -4.87 2.14
N VAL A 40 4.32 -4.79 1.13
CA VAL A 40 5.36 -5.78 0.85
C VAL A 40 6.69 -5.03 0.82
N THR A 41 7.70 -5.60 1.47
CA THR A 41 9.05 -5.05 1.45
C THR A 41 9.73 -5.37 0.13
N VAL A 42 10.39 -4.39 -0.47
CA VAL A 42 11.27 -4.60 -1.62
C VAL A 42 12.39 -5.54 -1.22
N ASP A 43 12.56 -6.63 -1.98
CA ASP A 43 13.64 -7.58 -1.78
C ASP A 43 14.52 -7.68 -3.03
N ALA A 44 15.64 -8.39 -2.88
CA ALA A 44 16.53 -8.74 -3.97
C ALA A 44 16.48 -10.25 -4.16
N GLY A 45 16.23 -10.71 -5.38
CA GLY A 45 16.11 -12.14 -5.63
C GLY A 45 16.02 -12.49 -7.11
N PRO A 46 15.88 -13.79 -7.43
CA PRO A 46 15.75 -14.24 -8.80
C PRO A 46 14.39 -13.85 -9.38
N ILE A 47 14.39 -13.59 -10.68
CA ILE A 47 13.20 -13.40 -11.50
C ILE A 47 13.28 -14.36 -12.68
N VAL A 48 12.23 -15.15 -12.91
CA VAL A 48 12.12 -16.03 -14.08
C VAL A 48 11.58 -15.24 -15.25
N ILE A 49 12.33 -15.16 -16.35
CA ILE A 49 11.98 -14.34 -17.51
C ILE A 49 11.19 -15.15 -18.53
N THR A 50 11.66 -16.36 -18.84
CA THR A 50 11.03 -17.23 -19.84
C THR A 50 10.92 -18.65 -19.29
N MET A 51 9.76 -19.26 -19.50
CA MET A 51 9.50 -20.68 -19.25
C MET A 51 9.07 -21.34 -20.56
N ASP A 52 9.70 -22.46 -20.90
CA ASP A 52 9.22 -23.34 -21.95
C ASP A 52 8.22 -24.33 -21.33
N GLN A 53 7.11 -24.57 -22.02
CA GLN A 53 6.12 -25.57 -21.62
C GLN A 53 5.96 -26.59 -22.74
N ASP A 54 6.29 -27.84 -22.41
CA ASP A 54 6.09 -28.98 -23.30
C ASP A 54 4.90 -29.81 -22.80
N ILE A 55 3.89 -29.94 -23.66
CA ILE A 55 2.70 -30.74 -23.39
C ILE A 55 2.78 -32.01 -24.24
N SER A 56 2.87 -33.16 -23.59
CA SER A 56 2.83 -34.47 -24.23
C SER A 56 1.50 -35.15 -23.93
N GLN A 57 0.73 -35.43 -24.97
CA GLN A 57 -0.45 -36.30 -24.87
C GLN A 57 -0.01 -37.75 -24.98
N THR A 58 -0.36 -38.53 -23.97
CA THR A 58 -0.14 -39.98 -23.92
C THR A 58 -1.49 -40.70 -23.87
N ASN A 59 -1.52 -41.99 -24.17
CA ASN A 59 -2.74 -42.80 -24.06
C ASN A 59 -3.33 -42.84 -22.63
N GLY A 60 -2.54 -42.46 -21.61
CA GLY A 60 -2.96 -42.39 -20.20
C GLY A 60 -3.35 -40.99 -19.71
N GLY A 61 -3.31 -39.97 -20.57
CA GLY A 61 -3.63 -38.59 -20.21
C GLY A 61 -2.60 -37.57 -20.69
N VAL A 62 -2.67 -36.36 -20.14
CA VAL A 62 -1.81 -35.23 -20.50
C VAL A 62 -0.70 -35.05 -19.47
N ILE A 63 0.55 -35.03 -19.90
CA ILE A 63 1.71 -34.64 -19.08
C ILE A 63 2.19 -33.28 -19.58
N ALA A 64 2.25 -32.30 -18.69
CA ALA A 64 2.85 -31.00 -18.96
C ALA A 64 4.16 -30.87 -18.18
N THR A 65 5.25 -30.57 -18.87
CA THR A 65 6.56 -30.28 -18.27
C THR A 65 6.88 -28.81 -18.50
N SER A 66 7.22 -28.09 -17.44
CA SER A 66 7.73 -26.72 -17.53
C SER A 66 9.24 -26.70 -17.27
N ARG A 67 9.97 -25.98 -18.12
CA ARG A 67 11.41 -25.73 -17.94
C ARG A 67 11.66 -24.24 -17.88
N VAL A 68 12.38 -23.80 -16.86
CA VAL A 68 12.87 -22.43 -16.79
C VAL A 68 14.01 -22.25 -17.78
N ARG A 69 13.84 -21.31 -18.71
CA ARG A 69 14.81 -21.05 -19.79
C ARG A 69 15.78 -19.93 -19.45
N GLU A 70 15.29 -18.89 -18.78
CA GLU A 70 16.07 -17.71 -18.45
C GLU A 70 15.69 -17.18 -17.06
N ILE A 71 16.72 -16.95 -16.24
CA ILE A 71 16.61 -16.39 -14.88
C ILE A 71 17.58 -15.22 -14.79
N ARG A 72 17.14 -14.13 -14.17
CA ARG A 72 18.03 -13.07 -13.72
C ARG A 72 18.11 -13.09 -12.20
N GLU A 73 19.30 -13.30 -11.67
CA GLU A 73 19.54 -13.37 -10.23
C GLU A 73 19.92 -12.00 -9.64
N TRP A 74 19.71 -11.84 -8.33
CA TRP A 74 20.18 -10.70 -7.55
C TRP A 74 19.69 -9.33 -8.03
N VAL A 75 18.45 -9.26 -8.50
CA VAL A 75 17.81 -8.00 -8.90
C VAL A 75 16.85 -7.49 -7.85
N ILE A 76 16.77 -6.17 -7.73
CA ILE A 76 15.69 -5.53 -6.98
C ILE A 76 14.39 -5.85 -7.68
N ARG A 77 13.50 -6.55 -6.97
CA ARG A 77 12.27 -7.07 -7.55
C ARG A 77 11.06 -6.56 -6.78
N VAL A 78 10.00 -6.29 -7.54
CA VAL A 78 8.73 -5.80 -7.02
C VAL A 78 7.61 -6.66 -7.58
N PRO A 79 6.59 -7.02 -6.78
CA PRO A 79 5.44 -7.77 -7.29
C PRO A 79 4.76 -6.98 -8.42
N LYS A 80 4.50 -7.65 -9.54
CA LYS A 80 3.96 -6.97 -10.74
C LYS A 80 2.65 -6.23 -10.48
N TYR A 81 1.80 -6.78 -9.62
CA TYR A 81 0.50 -6.19 -9.28
C TYR A 81 0.63 -4.90 -8.46
N ALA A 82 1.80 -4.62 -7.88
CA ALA A 82 2.05 -3.37 -7.15
C ALA A 82 2.50 -2.22 -8.07
N ILE A 83 2.86 -2.53 -9.32
CA ILE A 83 3.30 -1.57 -10.33
C ILE A 83 2.09 -0.97 -11.03
N ARG A 84 2.06 0.37 -11.11
CA ARG A 84 1.00 1.14 -11.77
C ARG A 84 1.57 1.88 -12.96
N PHE A 85 0.83 1.94 -14.05
CA PHE A 85 1.24 2.67 -15.25
C PHE A 85 0.35 3.90 -15.44
N LYS A 86 0.98 5.04 -15.71
CA LYS A 86 0.30 6.30 -16.03
C LYS A 86 1.11 7.06 -17.07
N ASN A 87 0.52 7.31 -18.24
CA ASN A 87 1.14 8.03 -19.36
C ASN A 87 2.55 7.51 -19.67
N ASP A 88 2.65 6.21 -19.97
CA ASP A 88 3.89 5.47 -20.28
C ASP A 88 4.97 5.44 -19.18
N SER A 89 4.67 6.01 -18.02
CA SER A 89 5.56 5.97 -16.85
C SER A 89 5.06 4.94 -15.84
N ALA A 90 6.00 4.20 -15.25
CA ALA A 90 5.72 3.24 -14.19
C ALA A 90 5.90 3.87 -12.81
N TYR A 91 4.98 3.54 -11.90
CA TYR A 91 4.96 4.05 -10.53
C TYR A 91 4.69 2.93 -9.55
N VAL A 92 5.22 3.11 -8.34
CA VAL A 92 4.94 2.25 -7.19
C VAL A 92 4.54 3.14 -6.01
N LEU A 93 3.54 2.72 -5.25
CA LEU A 93 3.10 3.47 -4.07
C LEU A 93 3.95 3.06 -2.87
N LEU A 94 4.86 3.92 -2.44
CA LEU A 94 5.75 3.69 -1.30
C LEU A 94 5.18 4.28 -0.02
N LEU A 95 5.50 3.68 1.13
CA LEU A 95 5.22 4.24 2.45
C LEU A 95 6.47 4.94 3.00
N ASN A 96 6.34 6.22 3.34
CA ASN A 96 7.32 6.93 4.15
C ASN A 96 6.64 7.39 5.45
N ASN A 97 7.06 6.83 6.58
CA ASN A 97 6.52 7.15 7.91
C ASN A 97 4.99 7.08 7.99
N GLY A 98 4.39 6.06 7.35
CA GLY A 98 2.94 5.85 7.31
C GLY A 98 2.19 6.66 6.25
N ASN A 99 2.87 7.56 5.54
CA ASN A 99 2.27 8.34 4.45
C ASN A 99 2.59 7.71 3.10
N PRO A 100 1.58 7.36 2.29
CA PRO A 100 1.81 6.80 0.97
C PRO A 100 2.14 7.91 -0.05
N TYR A 101 3.09 7.66 -0.94
CA TYR A 101 3.44 8.55 -2.06
C TYR A 101 3.79 7.74 -3.31
N ASP A 102 3.46 8.26 -4.50
CA ASP A 102 3.81 7.61 -5.76
C ASP A 102 5.28 7.90 -6.09
N ALA A 103 6.09 6.85 -6.16
CA ALA A 103 7.46 6.89 -6.63
C ALA A 103 7.51 6.49 -8.10
N LEU A 104 8.15 7.32 -8.93
CA LEU A 104 8.45 6.97 -10.31
C LEU A 104 9.52 5.88 -10.32
N VAL A 105 9.28 4.80 -11.05
CA VAL A 105 10.20 3.68 -11.15
C VAL A 105 10.59 3.39 -12.60
N SER A 106 11.84 2.95 -12.79
CA SER A 106 12.29 2.39 -14.07
C SER A 106 12.26 0.87 -13.99
N ILE A 107 11.43 0.26 -14.84
CA ILE A 107 11.30 -1.20 -14.90
C ILE A 107 12.32 -1.74 -15.89
N GLY A 108 13.02 -2.79 -15.48
CA GLY A 108 13.88 -3.58 -16.35
C GLY A 108 13.10 -4.73 -16.96
N VAL A 109 13.51 -5.95 -16.67
CA VAL A 109 12.83 -7.15 -17.15
C VAL A 109 11.57 -7.45 -16.32
N ILE A 110 10.48 -7.76 -17.00
CA ILE A 110 9.24 -8.26 -16.38
C ILE A 110 9.28 -9.79 -16.44
N GLY A 111 9.26 -10.45 -15.28
CA GLY A 111 9.41 -11.91 -15.18
C GLY A 111 8.12 -12.67 -15.00
N ASP A 112 7.99 -13.40 -13.90
CA ASP A 112 6.88 -14.29 -13.54
C ASP A 112 5.86 -13.62 -12.60
N GLU A 113 6.09 -13.60 -11.29
CA GLU A 113 5.29 -12.88 -10.30
C GLU A 113 5.89 -11.49 -10.01
N PHE A 114 7.15 -11.32 -10.38
CA PHE A 114 7.94 -10.13 -10.09
C PHE A 114 8.39 -9.41 -11.36
N ALA A 115 8.66 -8.14 -11.23
CA ALA A 115 9.39 -7.36 -12.22
C ALA A 115 10.63 -6.73 -11.57
N GLU A 116 11.69 -6.63 -12.36
CA GLU A 116 12.92 -5.97 -11.99
C GLU A 116 12.70 -4.45 -11.98
N VAL A 117 13.14 -3.80 -10.91
CA VAL A 117 13.16 -2.35 -10.81
C VAL A 117 14.62 -1.89 -10.80
N VAL A 118 15.00 -1.16 -11.85
CA VAL A 118 16.36 -0.65 -12.04
C VAL A 118 16.60 0.59 -11.19
N SER A 119 15.57 1.42 -11.01
CA SER A 119 15.65 2.63 -10.19
C SER A 119 14.27 3.08 -9.68
N GLY A 120 14.29 3.89 -8.63
CA GLY A 120 13.09 4.49 -8.02
C GLY A 120 12.64 3.84 -6.71
N VAL A 121 13.20 2.69 -6.35
CA VAL A 121 12.99 2.02 -5.05
C VAL A 121 14.32 1.49 -4.52
N LEU A 122 14.43 1.35 -3.20
CA LEU A 122 15.58 0.76 -2.51
C LEU A 122 15.19 -0.57 -1.86
N PHE A 123 16.19 -1.41 -1.62
CA PHE A 123 16.00 -2.63 -0.83
C PHE A 123 15.44 -2.30 0.56
N GLY A 124 14.39 -3.01 0.96
CA GLY A 124 13.71 -2.81 2.24
C GLY A 124 12.61 -1.75 2.23
N ASP A 125 12.43 -1.00 1.15
CA ASP A 125 11.32 -0.04 1.04
C ASP A 125 9.97 -0.76 1.15
N ALA A 126 9.00 -0.12 1.83
CA ALA A 126 7.66 -0.66 1.97
C ALA A 126 6.76 -0.20 0.83
N ILE A 127 6.33 -1.14 -0.01
CA ILE A 127 5.41 -0.90 -1.13
C ILE A 127 3.99 -1.24 -0.70
N VAL A 128 3.04 -0.34 -0.96
CA VAL A 128 1.62 -0.61 -0.76
C VAL A 128 1.10 -1.50 -1.87
N THR A 129 0.55 -2.66 -1.47
CA THR A 129 -0.09 -3.61 -2.36
C THR A 129 -1.61 -3.51 -2.32
N ASN A 130 -2.17 -3.16 -1.16
CA ASN A 130 -3.61 -3.03 -0.96
C ASN A 130 -3.95 -1.93 0.05
N ILE A 131 -5.15 -1.34 -0.08
CA ILE A 131 -5.68 -0.34 0.84
C ILE A 131 -7.03 -0.85 1.36
N LYS A 132 -7.04 -1.32 2.60
CA LYS A 132 -8.26 -1.71 3.31
C LYS A 132 -8.94 -0.46 3.90
N LYS A 133 -10.26 -0.38 3.69
CA LYS A 133 -11.12 0.70 4.19
C LYS A 133 -11.70 0.34 5.55
#